data_AF-A0A914UQ14-F1
#
_entry.id   AF-A0A914UQ14-F1
#
_cell.length_a   1.000
_cell.length_b   1.000
_cell.length_c   1.000
_cell.angle_alpha   90.00
_cell.angle_beta   90.00
_cell.angle_gamma   90.00
#
_symmetry.space_group_name_H-M   'P 1'
#
loop_
_entity.id
_entity.type
_entity.pdbx_description
1 polymer ?
#
loop_
_entity_poly.entity_id
_entity_poly.type
_entity_poly.pdbx_seq_one_letter_code
_entity_poly.pdbx_strand_id
1 'polypeptide(L)'
;MQSERGDGVVSQAILHLEQKATDIKQTIQQLLYMLDFQDKVRWPEMLDKFATLANDMTQLQNTLRRSGLPTVGKDDYGILLKSHLVVPSRLSLDIDPALQQTTEGRVASWNHDVLPEYLRTKPDTEIENDEKAILNEKTQKQFETCQKQIQTLNKHIDSLIGQLTESSRQSSEKNQETKTYNDMDTRQLVKAIMNGEQLRPNQSQPMQPSGGGKAIPPSRQTTKAAAASNPYQR
;
A
#
# COMPACT_ATOMS: atom_id res chain seq x y z
N MET A 1 -19.73 39.60 -10.79
CA MET A 1 -19.16 39.53 -9.42
C MET A 1 -19.22 38.15 -8.75
N GLN A 2 -20.31 37.37 -8.77
CA GLN A 2 -20.28 35.96 -8.29
C GLN A 2 -19.81 34.96 -9.37
N SER A 3 -20.11 35.19 -10.66
CA SER A 3 -19.66 34.34 -11.78
C SER A 3 -18.14 34.29 -11.95
N GLU A 4 -17.47 35.45 -11.89
CA GLU A 4 -16.01 35.55 -12.06
C GLU A 4 -15.21 34.81 -10.96
N ARG A 5 -15.79 34.62 -9.77
CA ARG A 5 -15.15 33.81 -8.71
C ARG A 5 -15.27 32.31 -9.01
N GLY A 6 -16.35 31.86 -9.63
CA GLY A 6 -16.53 30.47 -10.04
C GLY A 6 -15.55 30.08 -11.14
N ASP A 7 -15.40 30.94 -12.16
CA ASP A 7 -14.52 30.70 -13.30
C ASP A 7 -13.04 30.57 -12.88
N GLY A 8 -12.61 31.40 -11.92
CA GLY A 8 -11.25 31.33 -11.37
C GLY A 8 -10.97 30.02 -10.62
N VAL A 9 -11.94 29.51 -9.87
CA VAL A 9 -11.80 28.25 -9.12
C VAL A 9 -11.79 27.04 -10.06
N VAL A 10 -12.64 27.04 -11.09
CA VAL A 10 -12.65 25.99 -12.12
C VAL A 10 -11.34 26.00 -12.91
N SER A 11 -10.84 27.17 -13.26
CA SER A 11 -9.54 27.30 -13.95
C SER A 11 -8.40 26.72 -13.09
N GLN A 12 -8.39 26.99 -11.78
CA GLN A 12 -7.41 26.39 -10.87
C GLN A 12 -7.54 24.87 -10.78
N ALA A 13 -8.77 24.35 -10.72
CA ALA A 13 -9.02 22.91 -10.73
C ALA A 13 -8.51 22.25 -12.02
N ILE A 14 -8.75 22.87 -13.17
CA ILE A 14 -8.27 22.38 -14.48
C ILE A 14 -6.75 22.38 -14.52
N LEU A 15 -6.08 23.48 -14.11
CA LEU A 15 -4.61 23.56 -14.08
C LEU A 15 -3.99 22.47 -13.19
N HIS A 16 -4.59 22.21 -12.03
CA HIS A 16 -4.10 21.15 -11.14
C HIS A 16 -4.30 19.75 -11.74
N LEU A 17 -5.43 19.51 -12.42
CA LEU A 17 -5.65 18.27 -13.16
C LEU A 17 -4.69 18.10 -14.33
N GLU A 18 -4.39 19.18 -15.06
CA GLU A 18 -3.41 19.21 -16.15
C GLU A 18 -2.01 18.84 -15.66
N GLN A 19 -1.58 19.39 -14.51
CA GLN A 19 -0.30 19.03 -13.91
C GLN A 19 -0.24 17.54 -13.56
N LYS A 20 -1.29 17.01 -12.91
CA LYS A 20 -1.36 15.57 -12.57
C LYS A 20 -1.34 14.67 -13.80
N ALA A 21 -2.06 15.05 -14.85
CA ALA A 21 -2.05 14.32 -16.12
C ALA A 21 -0.67 14.35 -16.80
N THR A 22 0.04 15.48 -16.70
CA THR A 22 1.41 15.64 -17.23
C THR A 22 2.40 14.75 -16.49
N ASP A 23 2.32 14.68 -15.17
CA ASP A 23 3.17 13.81 -14.35
C ASP A 23 2.96 12.33 -14.74
N ILE A 24 1.69 11.91 -14.86
CA ILE A 24 1.31 10.56 -15.32
C ILE A 24 1.86 10.27 -16.72
N LYS A 25 1.68 11.21 -17.65
CA LYS A 25 2.21 11.09 -19.02
C LYS A 25 3.72 10.87 -18.99
N GLN A 26 4.44 11.64 -18.18
CA GLN A 26 5.90 11.52 -18.06
C GLN A 26 6.30 10.13 -17.51
N THR A 27 5.61 9.62 -16.50
CA THR A 27 5.83 8.27 -15.96
C THR A 27 5.59 7.19 -17.02
N ILE A 28 4.52 7.32 -17.83
CA ILE A 28 4.23 6.41 -18.94
C ILE A 28 5.34 6.48 -20.01
N GLN A 29 5.78 7.67 -20.39
CA GLN A 29 6.87 7.84 -21.36
C GLN A 29 8.18 7.21 -20.88
N GLN A 30 8.52 7.35 -19.59
CA GLN A 30 9.69 6.70 -19.00
C GLN A 30 9.55 5.17 -19.01
N LEU A 31 8.35 4.65 -18.73
CA LEU A 31 8.09 3.21 -18.77
C LEU A 31 8.20 2.65 -20.19
N LEU A 32 7.62 3.33 -21.18
CA LEU A 32 7.75 2.97 -22.59
C LEU A 32 9.22 3.00 -23.03
N TYR A 33 9.96 4.06 -22.67
CA TYR A 33 11.38 4.15 -22.98
C TYR A 33 12.18 2.99 -22.36
N MET A 34 11.85 2.62 -21.11
CA MET A 34 12.46 1.47 -20.46
C MET A 34 12.17 0.16 -21.22
N LEU A 35 10.93 -0.05 -21.65
CA LEU A 35 10.51 -1.26 -22.36
C LEU A 35 11.06 -1.35 -23.79
N ASP A 36 11.13 -0.24 -24.51
CA ASP A 36 11.52 -0.20 -25.92
C ASP A 36 13.04 -0.18 -26.12
N PHE A 37 13.79 0.44 -25.19
CA PHE A 37 15.23 0.68 -25.37
C PHE A 37 16.14 -0.15 -24.45
N GLN A 38 15.60 -0.84 -23.44
CA GLN A 38 16.40 -1.74 -22.61
C GLN A 38 16.21 -3.20 -23.03
N ASP A 39 17.28 -3.81 -23.54
CA ASP A 39 17.32 -5.21 -23.97
C ASP A 39 17.00 -6.20 -22.81
N LYS A 40 17.28 -5.80 -21.57
CA LYS A 40 16.91 -6.54 -20.34
C LYS A 40 16.48 -5.59 -19.23
N VAL A 41 15.17 -5.34 -19.14
CA VAL A 41 14.58 -4.55 -18.05
C VAL A 41 14.70 -5.32 -16.73
N ARG A 42 15.23 -4.67 -15.69
CA ARG A 42 15.22 -5.25 -14.34
C ARG A 42 13.81 -5.22 -13.78
N TRP A 43 13.25 -6.40 -13.52
CA TRP A 43 11.90 -6.56 -12.96
C TRP A 43 11.57 -5.64 -11.77
N PRO A 44 12.45 -5.47 -10.76
CA PRO A 44 12.16 -4.57 -9.63
C PRO A 44 12.00 -3.11 -10.05
N GLU A 45 12.81 -2.62 -10.98
CA GLU A 45 12.78 -1.22 -11.44
C GLU A 45 11.51 -0.94 -12.26
N MET A 46 11.10 -1.90 -13.08
CA MET A 46 9.84 -1.82 -13.81
C MET A 46 8.63 -1.86 -12.88
N LEU A 47 8.63 -2.74 -11.88
CA LEU A 47 7.57 -2.81 -10.89
C LEU A 47 7.44 -1.52 -10.08
N ASP A 48 8.55 -0.90 -9.71
CA ASP A 48 8.54 0.40 -9.03
C ASP A 48 7.87 1.50 -9.88
N LYS A 49 8.14 1.51 -11.19
CA LYS A 49 7.47 2.41 -12.13
C LYS A 49 5.97 2.12 -12.27
N PHE A 50 5.57 0.85 -12.32
CA PHE A 50 4.14 0.47 -12.32
C PHE A 50 3.45 0.84 -11.00
N ALA A 51 4.11 0.63 -9.86
CA ALA A 51 3.57 1.02 -8.55
C ALA A 51 3.41 2.54 -8.44
N THR A 52 4.39 3.30 -8.95
CA THR A 52 4.31 4.75 -9.05
C THR A 52 3.12 5.18 -9.91
N LEU A 53 2.98 4.60 -11.11
CA LEU A 53 1.86 4.90 -12.01
C LEU A 53 0.50 4.59 -11.37
N ALA A 54 0.38 3.45 -10.69
CA ALA A 54 -0.84 3.07 -9.99
C ALA A 54 -1.19 4.05 -8.86
N ASN A 55 -0.19 4.52 -8.12
CA ASN A 55 -0.36 5.52 -7.08
C ASN A 55 -0.77 6.89 -7.66
N ASP A 56 -0.15 7.31 -8.76
CA ASP A 56 -0.48 8.58 -9.43
C ASP A 56 -1.91 8.56 -10.02
N MET A 57 -2.33 7.43 -10.60
CA MET A 57 -3.71 7.22 -11.06
C MET A 57 -4.72 7.27 -9.90
N THR A 58 -4.39 6.66 -8.77
CA THR A 58 -5.22 6.70 -7.57
C THR A 58 -5.34 8.14 -7.04
N GLN A 59 -4.24 8.89 -7.04
CA GLN A 59 -4.26 10.30 -6.70
C GLN A 59 -5.13 11.11 -7.66
N LEU A 60 -5.00 10.92 -8.97
CA LEU A 60 -5.84 11.60 -9.97
C LEU A 60 -7.32 11.29 -9.74
N GLN A 61 -7.68 10.04 -9.47
CA GLN A 61 -9.06 9.66 -9.16
C GLN A 61 -9.58 10.38 -7.91
N ASN A 62 -8.77 10.48 -6.85
CA ASN A 62 -9.13 11.19 -5.63
C ASN A 62 -9.25 12.71 -5.87
N THR A 63 -8.36 13.28 -6.67
CA THR A 63 -8.42 14.68 -7.08
C THR A 63 -9.69 14.96 -7.87
N LEU A 64 -10.10 14.10 -8.80
CA LEU A 64 -11.37 14.21 -9.53
C LEU A 64 -12.59 14.11 -8.61
N ARG A 65 -12.56 13.23 -7.60
CA ARG A 65 -13.62 13.12 -6.57
C ARG A 65 -13.75 14.39 -5.70
N ARG A 66 -12.71 15.21 -5.65
CA ARG A 66 -12.65 16.49 -4.92
C ARG A 66 -12.68 17.70 -5.87
N SER A 67 -13.23 17.53 -7.07
CA SER A 67 -13.38 18.60 -8.07
C SER A 67 -12.08 19.27 -8.50
N GLY A 68 -10.95 18.55 -8.48
CA GLY A 68 -9.67 19.10 -8.91
C GLY A 68 -8.99 20.02 -7.90
N LEU A 69 -9.58 20.24 -6.72
CA LEU A 69 -9.07 21.19 -5.72
C LEU A 69 -8.28 20.49 -4.61
N PRO A 70 -7.07 20.97 -4.26
CA PRO A 70 -6.27 20.39 -3.18
C PRO A 70 -6.79 20.72 -1.77
N THR A 71 -7.63 21.76 -1.63
CA THR A 71 -8.02 22.38 -0.34
C THR A 71 -9.42 22.02 0.15
N VAL A 72 -10.24 21.34 -0.64
CA VAL A 72 -11.59 20.97 -0.22
C VAL A 72 -11.52 19.61 0.48
N GLY A 73 -11.43 19.63 1.82
CA GLY A 73 -11.35 18.44 2.69
C GLY A 73 -12.63 17.57 2.71
N LYS A 74 -13.55 17.78 1.78
CA LYS A 74 -14.79 17.02 1.65
C LYS A 74 -14.91 16.55 0.21
N ASP A 75 -15.04 15.24 0.03
CA ASP A 75 -15.34 14.65 -1.27
C ASP A 75 -16.71 15.19 -1.73
N ASP A 76 -16.68 16.01 -2.78
CA ASP A 76 -17.86 16.61 -3.40
C ASP A 76 -18.28 15.84 -4.67
N TYR A 77 -17.69 14.65 -4.89
CA TYR A 77 -17.94 13.76 -6.01
C TYR A 77 -17.83 14.46 -7.38
N GLY A 78 -16.95 15.47 -7.47
CA GLY A 78 -16.70 16.21 -8.70
C GLY A 78 -17.84 17.15 -9.11
N ILE A 79 -18.71 17.57 -8.19
CA ILE A 79 -19.89 18.41 -8.49
C ILE A 79 -19.49 19.69 -9.24
N LEU A 80 -18.41 20.36 -8.84
CA LEU A 80 -17.96 21.59 -9.50
C LEU A 80 -17.59 21.35 -10.97
N LEU A 81 -16.90 20.25 -11.26
CA LEU A 81 -16.53 19.91 -12.64
C LEU A 81 -17.75 19.47 -13.45
N LYS A 82 -18.70 18.76 -12.83
CA LYS A 82 -19.95 18.34 -13.46
C LYS A 82 -20.88 19.51 -13.80
N SER A 83 -20.81 20.63 -13.06
CA SER A 83 -21.62 21.81 -13.35
C SER A 83 -21.06 22.71 -14.45
N HIS A 84 -19.83 22.46 -14.91
CA HIS A 84 -19.17 23.23 -15.97
C HIS A 84 -18.99 22.37 -17.21
N LEU A 85 -19.62 22.78 -18.31
CA LEU A 85 -19.53 22.08 -19.59
C LEU A 85 -18.45 22.72 -20.46
N VAL A 86 -17.59 21.89 -21.03
CA VAL A 86 -16.60 22.32 -22.03
C VAL A 86 -17.27 22.27 -23.41
N VAL A 87 -17.29 23.42 -24.09
CA VAL A 87 -17.83 23.56 -25.44
C VAL A 87 -16.79 24.28 -26.31
N PRO A 88 -16.51 23.79 -27.53
CA PRO A 88 -15.65 24.49 -28.47
C PRO A 88 -16.19 25.88 -28.79
N SER A 89 -15.37 26.91 -28.61
CA SER A 89 -15.75 28.29 -28.92
C SER A 89 -15.76 28.57 -30.42
N ARG A 90 -14.78 28.04 -31.15
CA ARG A 90 -14.65 28.18 -32.59
C ARG A 90 -13.87 27.01 -33.18
N LEU A 91 -14.26 26.58 -34.37
CA LEU A 91 -13.50 25.64 -35.19
C LEU A 91 -12.73 26.41 -36.27
N SER A 92 -11.49 25.99 -36.51
CA SER A 92 -10.61 26.57 -37.52
C SER A 92 -9.81 25.47 -38.21
N LEU A 93 -9.58 25.67 -39.51
CA LEU A 93 -8.63 24.87 -40.29
C LEU A 93 -7.22 25.48 -40.28
N ASP A 94 -7.09 26.71 -39.78
CA ASP A 94 -5.80 27.38 -39.66
C ASP A 94 -4.96 26.70 -38.58
N ILE A 95 -3.68 26.50 -38.88
CA ILE A 95 -2.72 25.94 -37.93
C ILE A 95 -2.60 26.91 -36.76
N ASP A 96 -2.82 26.39 -35.55
CA ASP A 96 -2.59 27.10 -34.29
C ASP A 96 -1.21 26.69 -33.74
N PRO A 97 -0.19 27.57 -33.79
CA PRO A 97 1.15 27.24 -33.32
C PRO A 97 1.21 26.95 -31.82
N ALA A 98 0.37 27.59 -31.01
CA ALA A 98 0.34 27.39 -29.57
C ALA A 98 -0.25 26.01 -29.25
N LEU A 99 -1.35 25.63 -29.92
CA LEU A 99 -1.93 24.29 -29.81
C LEU A 99 -0.96 23.20 -30.26
N GLN A 100 -0.28 23.43 -31.39
CA GLN A 100 0.70 22.48 -31.91
C GLN A 100 1.88 22.30 -30.96
N GLN A 101 2.37 23.39 -30.34
CA GLN A 101 3.44 23.31 -29.36
C GLN A 101 3.01 22.54 -28.11
N THR A 102 1.87 22.88 -27.50
CA THR A 102 1.38 22.25 -26.27
C THR A 102 1.02 20.78 -26.47
N THR A 103 0.53 20.42 -27.66
CA THR A 103 0.19 19.02 -27.97
C THR A 103 1.35 18.19 -28.53
N GLU A 104 2.56 18.77 -28.59
CA GLU A 104 3.77 18.15 -29.16
C GLU A 104 3.55 17.68 -30.61
N GLY A 105 2.85 18.51 -31.40
CA GLY A 105 2.57 18.26 -32.81
C GLY A 105 1.39 17.32 -33.09
N ARG A 106 0.72 16.79 -32.05
CA ARG A 106 -0.42 15.87 -32.24
C ARG A 106 -1.66 16.54 -32.81
N VAL A 107 -1.91 17.80 -32.46
CA VAL A 107 -3.04 18.58 -32.97
C VAL A 107 -2.55 19.89 -33.57
N ALA A 108 -2.74 20.04 -34.88
CA ALA A 108 -2.36 21.27 -35.59
C ALA A 108 -3.47 22.34 -35.56
N SER A 109 -4.74 21.93 -35.50
CA SER A 109 -5.89 22.84 -35.55
C SER A 109 -7.13 22.19 -34.91
N TRP A 110 -8.00 23.00 -34.29
CA TRP A 110 -9.31 22.53 -33.82
C TRP A 110 -10.33 22.52 -34.96
N ASN A 111 -10.45 21.38 -35.65
CA ASN A 111 -11.34 21.19 -36.80
C ASN A 111 -12.43 20.12 -36.53
N HIS A 112 -13.29 19.89 -37.52
CA HIS A 112 -14.39 18.92 -37.42
C HIS A 112 -13.96 17.46 -37.32
N ASP A 113 -12.71 17.15 -37.68
CA ASP A 113 -12.20 15.78 -37.68
C ASP A 113 -11.63 15.40 -36.32
N VAL A 114 -10.89 16.32 -35.71
CA VAL A 114 -10.22 16.14 -34.42
C VAL A 114 -11.18 16.34 -33.25
N LEU A 115 -12.15 17.24 -33.39
CA LEU A 115 -13.07 17.60 -32.32
C LEU A 115 -13.81 16.41 -31.68
N PRO A 116 -14.46 15.53 -32.45
CA PRO A 116 -15.23 14.44 -31.87
C PRO A 116 -14.37 13.46 -31.07
N GLU A 117 -13.10 13.29 -31.47
CA GLU A 117 -12.17 12.38 -30.82
C GLU A 117 -11.74 12.88 -29.44
N TYR A 118 -11.33 14.15 -29.35
CA TYR A 118 -10.82 14.72 -28.10
C TYR A 118 -11.91 15.16 -27.11
N LEU A 119 -13.14 15.40 -27.57
CA LEU A 119 -14.31 15.64 -26.69
C LEU A 119 -15.16 14.39 -26.47
N ARG A 120 -14.70 13.21 -26.89
CA ARG A 120 -15.43 11.97 -26.71
C ARG A 120 -15.58 11.67 -25.21
N THR A 121 -16.82 11.60 -24.74
CA THR A 121 -17.17 11.15 -23.37
C THR A 121 -17.64 9.70 -23.32
N LYS A 122 -17.87 9.09 -24.49
CA LYS A 122 -18.28 7.70 -24.60
C LYS A 122 -17.08 6.79 -24.32
N PRO A 123 -17.15 5.88 -23.33
CA PRO A 123 -16.07 4.94 -23.04
C PRO A 123 -15.78 4.01 -24.23
N ASP A 124 -14.66 3.30 -24.17
CA ASP A 124 -14.32 2.32 -25.19
C ASP A 124 -15.21 1.08 -25.11
N THR A 125 -15.36 0.40 -26.24
CA THR A 125 -16.30 -0.71 -26.39
C THR A 125 -16.05 -1.85 -25.42
N GLU A 126 -14.78 -2.12 -25.09
CA GLU A 126 -14.41 -3.11 -24.07
C GLU A 126 -14.95 -2.72 -22.68
N ILE A 127 -14.71 -1.47 -22.27
CA ILE A 127 -15.19 -0.92 -20.99
C ILE A 127 -16.73 -0.92 -20.95
N GLU A 128 -17.40 -0.56 -22.04
CA GLU A 128 -18.86 -0.63 -22.12
C GLU A 128 -19.40 -2.05 -21.92
N ASN A 129 -18.69 -3.05 -22.45
CA ASN A 129 -19.09 -4.45 -22.30
C ASN A 129 -18.88 -4.92 -20.87
N ASP A 130 -17.79 -4.52 -20.23
CA ASP A 130 -17.52 -4.80 -18.82
C ASP A 130 -18.56 -4.15 -17.90
N GLU A 131 -18.90 -2.88 -18.14
CA GLU A 131 -19.95 -2.19 -17.39
C GLU A 131 -21.31 -2.88 -17.56
N LYS A 132 -21.66 -3.30 -18.78
CA LYS A 132 -22.87 -4.08 -19.04
C LYS A 132 -22.86 -5.42 -18.32
N ALA A 133 -21.73 -6.12 -18.30
CA ALA A 133 -21.59 -7.38 -17.58
C ALA A 133 -21.82 -7.19 -16.07
N ILE A 134 -21.21 -6.16 -15.48
CA ILE A 134 -21.38 -5.80 -14.07
C ILE A 134 -22.83 -5.42 -13.76
N LEU A 135 -23.49 -4.64 -14.63
CA LEU A 135 -24.90 -4.25 -14.48
C LEU A 135 -25.85 -5.46 -14.58
N ASN A 136 -25.56 -6.39 -15.49
CA ASN A 136 -26.31 -7.63 -15.61
C ASN A 136 -26.17 -8.49 -14.36
N GLU A 137 -24.95 -8.67 -13.86
CA GLU A 137 -24.69 -9.40 -12.62
C GLU A 137 -25.41 -8.76 -11.42
N LYS A 138 -25.38 -7.42 -11.32
CA LYS A 138 -26.09 -6.68 -10.29
C LYS A 138 -27.60 -6.93 -10.32
N THR A 139 -28.19 -6.94 -11.51
CA THR A 139 -29.64 -7.14 -11.69
C THR A 139 -30.07 -8.58 -11.38
N GLN A 140 -29.19 -9.56 -11.59
CA GLN A 140 -29.47 -10.97 -11.30
C GLN A 140 -29.49 -11.28 -9.80
N LYS A 141 -28.81 -10.50 -8.96
CA LYS A 141 -28.76 -10.73 -7.52
C LYS A 141 -29.88 -9.97 -6.80
N GLN A 142 -30.53 -10.63 -5.84
CA GLN A 142 -31.50 -9.96 -4.95
C GLN A 142 -30.77 -8.99 -4.01
N PHE A 143 -31.35 -7.79 -3.85
CA PHE A 143 -30.78 -6.72 -3.02
C PHE A 143 -30.46 -7.17 -1.58
N GLU A 144 -31.37 -7.93 -0.95
CA GLU A 144 -31.18 -8.45 0.40
C GLU A 144 -29.98 -9.39 0.53
N THR A 145 -29.75 -10.25 -0.47
CA THR A 145 -28.61 -11.18 -0.50
C THR A 145 -27.30 -10.40 -0.63
N CYS A 146 -27.26 -9.38 -1.51
CA CYS A 146 -26.11 -8.49 -1.64
C CYS A 146 -25.80 -7.78 -0.31
N GLN A 147 -26.81 -7.25 0.37
CA GLN A 147 -26.63 -6.54 1.64
C GLN A 147 -26.10 -7.45 2.75
N LYS A 148 -26.63 -8.68 2.88
CA LYS A 148 -26.11 -9.69 3.82
C LYS A 148 -24.67 -10.07 3.50
N GLN A 149 -24.33 -10.21 2.22
CA GLN A 149 -22.97 -10.52 1.78
C GLN A 149 -22.00 -9.38 2.12
N ILE A 150 -22.37 -8.12 1.88
CA ILE A 150 -21.56 -6.94 2.23
C ILE A 150 -21.29 -6.92 3.75
N GLN A 151 -22.31 -7.10 4.59
CA GLN A 151 -22.12 -7.10 6.05
C GLN A 151 -21.20 -8.22 6.52
N THR A 152 -21.35 -9.41 5.93
CA THR A 152 -20.51 -10.57 6.27
C THR A 152 -19.05 -10.33 5.88
N LEU A 153 -18.81 -9.82 4.67
CA LEU A 153 -17.47 -9.51 4.18
C LEU A 153 -16.81 -8.39 5.00
N ASN A 154 -17.53 -7.33 5.33
CA ASN A 154 -17.01 -6.27 6.20
C ASN A 154 -16.59 -6.84 7.56
N LYS A 155 -17.44 -7.67 8.19
CA LYS A 155 -17.09 -8.33 9.46
C LYS A 155 -15.84 -9.22 9.34
N HIS A 156 -15.66 -9.90 8.22
CA HIS A 156 -14.44 -10.68 7.96
C HIS A 156 -13.21 -9.80 7.81
N ILE A 157 -13.31 -8.70 7.04
CA ILE A 157 -12.22 -7.72 6.89
C ILE A 157 -11.83 -7.15 8.26
N ASP A 158 -12.80 -6.71 9.06
CA ASP A 158 -12.57 -6.18 10.40
C ASP A 158 -11.89 -7.22 11.31
N SER A 159 -12.32 -8.48 11.24
CA SER A 159 -11.69 -9.58 11.98
C SER A 159 -10.24 -9.83 11.54
N LEU A 160 -9.95 -9.80 10.23
CA LEU A 160 -8.59 -9.98 9.71
C LEU A 160 -7.69 -8.82 10.11
N ILE A 161 -8.18 -7.59 10.05
CA ILE A 161 -7.45 -6.39 10.52
C ILE A 161 -7.15 -6.51 12.01
N GLY A 162 -8.13 -6.95 12.81
CA GLY A 162 -7.95 -7.20 14.24
C GLY A 162 -6.86 -8.23 14.51
N GLN A 163 -6.89 -9.37 13.80
CA GLN A 163 -5.87 -10.41 13.91
C GLN A 163 -4.48 -9.93 13.48
N LEU A 164 -4.38 -9.15 12.41
CA LEU A 164 -3.11 -8.59 11.94
C LEU A 164 -2.52 -7.61 12.96
N THR A 165 -3.36 -6.75 13.54
CA THR A 165 -2.96 -5.78 14.57
C THR A 165 -2.48 -6.49 15.84
N GLU A 166 -3.22 -7.52 16.28
CA GLU A 166 -2.88 -8.33 17.43
C GLU A 166 -1.57 -9.12 17.20
N SER A 167 -1.40 -9.70 16.00
CA SER A 167 -0.17 -10.40 15.61
C SER A 167 1.05 -9.46 15.58
N SER A 168 0.85 -8.22 15.13
CA SER A 168 1.90 -7.19 15.16
C SER A 168 2.26 -6.79 16.60
N ARG A 169 1.28 -6.66 17.50
CA ARG A 169 1.52 -6.40 18.94
C ARG A 169 2.32 -7.53 19.58
N GLN A 170 1.89 -8.77 19.37
CA GLN A 170 2.54 -9.96 19.94
C GLN A 170 3.97 -10.16 19.40
N SER A 171 4.23 -9.77 18.14
CA SER A 171 5.58 -9.80 17.56
C SER A 171 6.49 -8.74 18.18
N SER A 172 5.96 -7.54 18.47
CA SER A 172 6.69 -6.49 19.20
C SER A 172 6.94 -6.86 20.66
N GLU A 173 5.99 -7.50 21.34
CA GLU A 173 6.16 -8.01 22.71
C GLU A 173 7.19 -9.15 22.79
N LYS A 174 7.29 -10.01 21.76
CA LYS A 174 8.34 -11.04 21.66
C LYS A 174 9.74 -10.48 21.36
N ASN A 175 9.82 -9.28 20.77
CA ASN A 175 11.08 -8.56 20.51
C ASN A 175 11.52 -7.68 21.69
N GLN A 176 10.68 -7.46 22.70
CA GLN A 176 11.18 -7.05 24.02
C GLN A 176 11.87 -8.26 24.63
N GLU A 177 13.18 -8.35 24.39
CA GLU A 177 14.10 -9.35 24.91
C GLU A 177 13.63 -9.86 26.29
N THR A 178 13.27 -11.14 26.36
CA THR A 178 13.33 -11.87 27.62
C THR A 178 14.69 -11.58 28.21
N LYS A 179 14.74 -10.79 29.30
CA LYS A 179 15.98 -10.44 29.99
C LYS A 179 16.75 -11.73 30.24
N THR A 180 17.81 -11.96 29.49
CA THR A 180 18.66 -13.16 29.61
C THR A 180 19.50 -13.12 30.88
N TYR A 181 19.44 -12.03 31.62
CA TYR A 181 20.10 -11.81 32.89
C TYR A 181 19.06 -11.72 34.01
N ASN A 182 19.39 -12.35 35.14
CA ASN A 182 18.69 -12.13 36.39
C ASN A 182 19.35 -10.97 37.12
N ASP A 183 18.60 -9.89 37.35
CA ASP A 183 19.09 -8.67 38.01
C ASP A 183 19.61 -8.96 39.42
N MET A 184 18.98 -9.93 40.12
CA MET A 184 19.38 -10.30 41.47
C MET A 184 20.73 -11.05 41.49
N ASP A 185 20.89 -12.03 40.59
CA ASP A 185 22.14 -12.80 40.45
C ASP A 185 23.28 -11.90 40.00
N THR A 186 22.99 -10.95 39.10
CA THR A 186 23.97 -9.97 38.62
C THR A 186 24.45 -9.08 39.77
N ARG A 187 23.52 -8.58 40.60
CA ARG A 187 23.88 -7.79 41.80
C ARG A 187 24.65 -8.61 42.82
N GLN A 188 24.30 -9.87 43.02
CA GLN A 188 25.00 -10.77 43.94
C GLN A 188 26.42 -11.04 43.47
N LEU A 189 26.61 -11.30 42.17
CA LEU A 189 27.91 -11.49 41.57
C LEU A 189 28.78 -10.22 41.70
N VAL A 190 28.22 -9.04 41.41
CA VAL A 190 28.93 -7.76 41.57
C VAL A 190 29.36 -7.55 43.02
N LYS A 191 28.49 -7.85 44.00
CA LYS A 191 28.83 -7.76 45.43
C LYS A 191 29.90 -8.77 45.85
N ALA A 192 29.83 -10.00 45.35
CA ALA A 192 30.83 -11.03 45.61
C ALA A 192 32.20 -10.65 45.04
N ILE A 193 32.25 -10.05 43.84
CA ILE A 193 33.49 -9.60 43.19
C ILE A 193 34.07 -8.36 43.88
N MET A 194 33.25 -7.35 44.16
CA MET A 194 33.75 -6.09 44.72
C MET A 194 34.04 -6.18 46.22
N ASN A 195 33.22 -6.89 46.98
CA ASN A 195 33.26 -6.89 48.44
C ASN A 195 33.66 -8.25 49.04
N GLY A 196 33.82 -9.30 48.22
CA GLY A 196 34.13 -10.66 48.69
C GLY A 196 32.99 -11.32 49.48
N GLU A 197 31.77 -10.80 49.38
CA GLU A 197 30.60 -11.29 50.10
C GLU A 197 30.31 -12.75 49.65
N GLN A 198 30.26 -13.68 50.61
CA GLN A 198 30.17 -15.16 50.43
C GLN A 198 31.42 -15.92 49.95
N LEU A 199 32.58 -15.28 49.74
CA LEU A 199 33.84 -15.98 49.41
C LEU A 199 34.69 -16.36 50.63
N ARG A 200 34.23 -16.02 51.84
CA ARG A 200 34.92 -16.38 53.09
C ARG A 200 34.39 -17.74 53.60
N PRO A 201 35.23 -18.78 53.73
CA PRO A 201 34.84 -20.00 54.41
C PRO A 201 34.46 -19.64 55.85
N ASN A 202 33.23 -19.96 56.23
CA ASN A 202 32.76 -19.84 57.61
C ASN A 202 33.48 -20.91 58.46
N GLN A 203 34.73 -20.64 58.84
CA GLN A 203 35.50 -21.50 59.73
C GLN A 203 35.05 -21.25 61.16
N SER A 204 33.96 -21.91 61.56
CA SER A 204 33.71 -22.44 62.92
C SER A 204 32.25 -22.85 63.09
N GLN A 205 31.95 -24.14 62.94
CA GLN A 205 31.12 -24.86 63.91
C GLN A 205 31.28 -26.38 63.75
N PRO A 206 31.27 -27.16 64.86
CA PRO A 206 31.64 -28.58 64.84
C PRO A 206 30.53 -29.47 64.28
N MET A 207 30.99 -30.54 63.65
CA MET A 207 30.26 -31.64 63.04
C MET A 207 29.40 -32.41 64.06
N GLN A 208 28.13 -32.70 63.73
CA GLN A 208 27.31 -33.68 64.43
C GLN A 208 26.69 -34.66 63.40
N PRO A 209 26.76 -35.99 63.61
CA PRO A 209 26.40 -36.97 62.57
C PRO A 209 25.00 -37.52 62.78
N SER A 210 24.20 -37.55 61.71
CA SER A 210 23.09 -38.48 61.44
C SER A 210 22.48 -38.02 60.11
N GLY A 211 22.31 -38.79 59.05
CA GLY A 211 22.04 -40.20 58.90
C GLY A 211 21.14 -40.30 57.65
N GLY A 212 21.28 -41.36 56.85
CA GLY A 212 20.28 -41.71 55.83
C GLY A 212 20.52 -41.13 54.44
N GLY A 213 21.36 -41.84 53.67
CA GLY A 213 21.42 -41.66 52.22
C GLY A 213 20.13 -42.13 51.53
N LYS A 214 19.76 -41.39 50.48
CA LYS A 214 19.18 -41.89 49.22
C LYS A 214 19.12 -40.71 48.24
N ALA A 215 20.14 -40.58 47.40
CA ALA A 215 20.10 -39.75 46.21
C ALA A 215 19.98 -40.67 44.99
N ILE A 216 18.82 -40.59 44.35
CA ILE A 216 18.51 -41.12 43.03
C ILE A 216 19.18 -40.19 42.00
N PRO A 217 19.96 -40.69 41.02
CA PRO A 217 20.62 -39.83 40.05
C PRO A 217 19.64 -39.36 38.95
N PRO A 218 19.69 -38.07 38.54
CA PRO A 218 19.06 -37.64 37.30
C PRO A 218 19.99 -37.91 36.11
N SER A 219 19.43 -38.59 35.12
CA SER A 219 20.03 -39.01 33.86
C SER A 219 20.10 -37.89 32.82
N ARG A 220 21.28 -37.69 32.22
CA ARG A 220 21.57 -37.02 30.92
C ARG A 220 23.02 -37.40 30.55
N GLN A 221 23.47 -37.82 29.38
CA GLN A 221 23.01 -37.82 27.99
C GLN A 221 23.96 -38.78 27.24
N THR A 222 23.48 -39.65 26.35
CA THR A 222 24.29 -40.08 25.19
C THR A 222 23.41 -40.12 23.96
N THR A 223 23.57 -39.10 23.12
CA THR A 223 23.05 -39.04 21.76
C THR A 223 23.84 -40.03 20.91
N LYS A 224 23.22 -41.14 20.52
CA LYS A 224 23.69 -42.00 19.44
C LYS A 224 23.28 -41.39 18.10
N ALA A 225 24.28 -41.20 17.24
CA ALA A 225 24.10 -41.02 15.81
C ALA A 225 23.39 -42.25 15.21
N ALA A 226 22.36 -42.00 14.40
CA ALA A 226 21.75 -43.00 13.54
C ALA A 226 21.68 -42.43 12.11
N ALA A 227 22.36 -43.13 11.21
CA ALA A 227 22.26 -43.00 9.77
C ALA A 227 21.03 -43.75 9.24
N ALA A 228 20.76 -43.53 7.94
CA ALA A 228 19.72 -44.12 7.09
C ALA A 228 18.32 -43.49 7.24
N SER A 229 17.56 -43.22 6.19
CA SER A 229 17.75 -43.30 4.73
C SER A 229 16.47 -42.74 4.13
N ASN A 230 16.63 -41.98 3.06
CA ASN A 230 15.58 -41.41 2.22
C ASN A 230 14.71 -42.53 1.60
N PRO A 231 13.38 -42.33 1.46
CA PRO A 231 12.71 -42.94 0.31
C PRO A 231 11.67 -42.04 -0.37
N TYR A 232 11.74 -41.99 -1.72
CA TYR A 232 10.79 -41.45 -2.72
C TYR A 232 10.72 -39.90 -2.81
N GLN A 233 11.00 -39.19 -3.91
CA GLN A 233 11.09 -39.48 -5.36
C GLN A 233 9.97 -40.37 -5.92
N ARG A 234 8.84 -39.73 -6.22
CA ARG A 234 8.28 -39.70 -7.57
C ARG A 234 7.43 -38.46 -7.77
#